data_AF-A0A173Z9J1-F1
#
_entry.id   AF-A0A173Z9J1-F1
#
_cell.length_a   1.000
_cell.length_b   1.000
_cell.length_c   1.000
_cell.angle_alpha   90.00
_cell.angle_beta   90.00
_cell.angle_gamma   90.00
#
_symmetry.space_group_name_H-M   'P 1'
#
loop_
_entity.id
_entity.type
_entity.pdbx_description
1 polymer ?
#
loop_
_entity_poly.entity_id
_entity_poly.type
_entity_poly.pdbx_seq_one_letter_code
_entity_poly.pdbx_strand_id
1 'polypeptide(L)' 'MNRTTKINVLAYASRPEMDINYFGDIVEYQGKRYFVSLSEEVVEFRGIVKESGKVSDMKNLKARR' A
#
# COMPACT_ATOMS: atom_id res chain seq x y z
N MET A 1 -15.37 6.32 -1.13
CA MET A 1 -14.68 5.83 0.09
C MET A 1 -15.35 6.46 1.30
N ASN A 2 -15.53 5.73 2.41
CA ASN A 2 -16.15 6.30 3.62
C ASN A 2 -15.18 7.21 4.40
N ARG A 3 -15.70 8.12 5.23
CA ARG A 3 -14.91 9.10 6.00
C ARG A 3 -13.90 8.44 6.93
N THR A 4 -14.28 7.35 7.60
CA THR A 4 -13.41 6.60 8.52
C THR A 4 -12.19 6.02 7.82
N THR A 5 -12.37 5.41 6.64
CA THR A 5 -11.28 4.88 5.82
C THR A 5 -10.34 5.99 5.38
N LYS A 6 -10.87 7.16 4.97
CA LYS A 6 -10.05 8.31 4.61
C LYS A 6 -9.14 8.73 5.78
N ILE A 7 -9.71 8.89 6.98
CA ILE A 7 -8.97 9.29 8.18
C ILE A 7 -7.90 8.25 8.54
N ASN A 8 -8.27 6.96 8.51
CA ASN A 8 -7.33 5.89 8.84
C ASN A 8 -6.15 5.81 7.86
N VAL A 9 -6.40 6.00 6.56
CA VAL A 9 -5.33 6.00 5.55
C VAL A 9 -4.44 7.23 5.70
N LEU A 10 -5.00 8.43 5.93
CA LEU A 10 -4.22 9.64 6.19
C LEU A 10 -3.35 9.49 7.45
N ALA A 11 -3.93 8.99 8.54
CA ALA A 11 -3.22 8.77 9.80
C ALA A 11 -2.15 7.68 9.70
N TYR A 12 -2.35 6.68 8.84
CA TYR A 12 -1.33 5.68 8.54
C TYR A 12 -0.18 6.30 7.73
N ALA A 13 -0.52 7.03 6.67
CA ALA A 13 0.41 7.71 5.78
C ALA A 13 1.24 8.81 6.46
N SER A 14 0.70 9.47 7.49
CA SER A 14 1.38 10.53 8.24
C SER A 14 2.37 10.02 9.30
N ARG A 15 2.49 8.70 9.47
CA ARG A 15 3.45 8.13 10.42
C ARG A 15 4.88 8.42 9.97
N PRO A 16 5.80 8.71 10.90
CA PRO A 16 7.17 9.09 10.56
C PRO A 16 7.94 7.96 9.85
N GLU A 17 7.52 6.70 9.97
CA GLU A 17 8.18 5.57 9.33
C GLU A 17 7.78 5.34 7.86
N MET A 18 6.73 6.01 7.36
CA MET A 18 6.16 5.71 6.04
C MET A 18 6.99 6.24 4.86
N ASP A 19 7.89 7.21 5.10
CA ASP A 19 8.75 7.85 4.09
C ASP A 19 8.05 8.14 2.76
N ILE A 20 6.85 8.72 2.83
CA ILE A 20 6.06 9.08 1.64
C ILE A 20 6.22 10.57 1.29
N ASN A 21 6.01 10.89 0.02
CA ASN A 21 5.98 12.28 -0.42
C ASN A 21 4.74 13.02 0.13
N TYR A 22 4.97 14.16 0.80
CA TYR A 22 3.93 15.01 1.38
C TYR A 22 2.83 15.44 0.38
N PHE A 23 3.19 15.65 -0.89
CA PHE A 23 2.27 16.10 -1.93
C PHE A 23 1.47 14.98 -2.60
N GLY A 24 1.87 13.72 -2.44
CA GLY A 24 1.25 12.63 -3.19
C GLY A 24 2.14 11.40 -3.31
N ASP A 25 1.68 10.27 -2.78
CA ASP A 25 2.34 8.98 -2.97
C ASP A 25 1.35 7.80 -2.98
N ILE A 26 1.81 6.63 -3.43
CA ILE A 26 1.05 5.38 -3.36
C ILE A 26 1.38 4.65 -2.05
N VAL A 27 0.36 4.42 -1.24
CA VAL A 27 0.44 3.71 0.03
C VAL A 27 -0.35 2.41 -0.02
N GLU A 28 0.23 1.34 0.52
CA GLU A 28 -0.48 0.08 0.76
C GLU A 28 -1.02 0.04 2.20
N TYR A 29 -2.35 -0.08 2.34
CA TYR A 29 -3.03 -0.16 3.62
C TYR A 29 -4.07 -1.29 3.59
N GLN A 30 -3.95 -2.25 4.51
CA GLN A 30 -4.85 -3.41 4.61
C GLN A 30 -5.05 -4.17 3.27
N GLY A 31 -3.97 -4.40 2.53
CA GLY A 31 -4.00 -5.12 1.24
C GLY A 31 -4.61 -4.33 0.09
N LYS A 32 -4.76 -3.00 0.22
CA LYS A 32 -5.28 -2.10 -0.81
C LYS A 32 -4.29 -0.98 -1.08
N ARG A 33 -4.21 -0.55 -2.33
CA ARG A 33 -3.42 0.61 -2.77
C ARG A 33 -4.27 1.86 -2.77
N TYR A 34 -3.70 2.92 -2.21
CA TYR A 34 -4.28 4.24 -2.19
C TYR A 34 -3.28 5.25 -2.71
N PHE A 35 -3.72 6.20 -3.52
CA PHE A 35 -2.99 7.46 -3.67
C PHE A 35 -3.33 8.35 -2.48
N VAL A 36 -2.33 8.95 -1.84
CA VAL A 36 -2.47 9.79 -0.64
C VAL A 36 -1.69 11.08 -0.82
N SER A 37 -2.37 12.22 -0.68
CA SER A 37 -1.75 13.53 -0.54
C SER A 37 -2.03 14.05 0.87
N LEU A 38 -0.97 14.28 1.66
CA LEU A 38 -1.10 14.84 3.00
C LEU A 38 -1.37 16.34 2.93
N SER A 39 -0.81 17.05 1.94
CA SER A 39 -1.04 18.49 1.76
C SER A 39 -2.48 18.85 1.44
N GLU A 40 -3.15 18.04 0.62
CA GLU A 40 -4.54 18.28 0.21
C GLU A 40 -5.54 17.43 0.99
N GLU A 41 -5.06 16.61 1.93
CA GLU A 41 -5.82 15.59 2.63
C GLU A 41 -6.65 14.72 1.67
N VAL A 42 -6.07 14.32 0.52
CA VAL A 42 -6.73 13.51 -0.50
C VAL A 42 -6.33 12.05 -0.35
N VAL A 43 -7.31 11.15 -0.49
CA VAL A 43 -7.07 9.70 -0.55
C VAL A 43 -7.95 9.10 -1.64
N GLU A 44 -7.35 8.35 -2.55
CA GLU A 44 -8.04 7.71 -3.66
C GLU A 44 -7.70 6.23 -3.72
N PHE A 45 -8.72 5.38 -3.83
CA PHE A 45 -8.51 3.94 -3.99
C PHE A 45 -7.99 3.63 -5.39
N ARG A 46 -6.88 2.90 -5.48
CA ARG A 46 -6.21 2.54 -6.74
C ARG A 46 -6.25 1.04 -7.05
N GLY A 47 -6.60 0.20 -6.08
CA GLY A 47 -6.80 -1.24 -6.33
C GLY A 47 -6.49 -2.11 -5.12
N ILE A 48 -6.61 -3.43 -5.31
CA ILE A 48 -6.24 -4.45 -4.32
C ILE A 48 -4.82 -4.92 -4.65
N VAL A 49 -4.00 -5.07 -3.62
CA VAL A 49 -2.68 -5.71 -3.73
C VAL A 49 -2.93 -7.19 -3.95
N LYS A 50 -2.76 -7.67 -5.18
CA LYS A 50 -2.75 -9.12 -5.43
C LYS A 50 -1.47 -9.67 -4.84
N GLU A 51 -1.55 -10.69 -3.98
CA GLU A 51 -0.41 -11.55 -3.66
C GLU A 51 0.01 -12.29 -4.93
N SER A 52 0.76 -11.64 -5.83
CA SER A 52 1.42 -12.33 -6.93
C SER A 52 2.73 -12.90 -6.41
N GLY A 53 2.64 -14.08 -5.79
CA GLY A 53 3.74 -15.02 -5.62
C GLY A 53 4.76 -14.63 -4.56
N LYS A 54 4.79 -15.41 -3.47
CA LYS A 54 6.06 -15.72 -2.82
C LYS A 54 7.02 -16.25 -3.89
N VAL A 55 7.97 -15.42 -4.32
CA VAL A 55 9.08 -15.82 -5.20
C VAL A 55 10.03 -16.82 -4.47
N SER A 56 9.75 -17.16 -3.21
CA SER A 56 10.49 -18.13 -2.40
C SER A 56 10.22 -19.60 -2.76
N ASP A 57 9.12 -19.94 -3.43
CA ASP A 57 8.81 -21.35 -3.76
C ASP A 57 9.47 -21.85 -5.06
N MET A 58 10.17 -20.97 -5.80
CA MET A 58 10.86 -21.34 -7.05
C MET A 58 12.28 -21.91 -6.84
N LYS A 59 12.72 -22.10 -5.59
CA LYS A 59 14.00 -22.75 -5.28
C LYS A 59 13.91 -24.27 -5.11
N ASN A 60 12.71 -24.86 -4.99
CA ASN A 60 12.56 -26.30 -4.70
C ASN A 60 12.39 -27.19 -5.96
N LEU A 61 12.17 -26.62 -7.16
CA LEU A 61 11.94 -27.44 -8.36
C LEU A 61 13.23 -27.88 -9.08
N LYS A 62 14.39 -27.27 -8.79
CA LYS A 62 15.67 -27.60 -9.45
C LYS A 62 16.45 -28.76 -8.80
N ALA A 63 15.93 -29.39 -7.74
CA ALA A 63 16.61 -30.48 -7.03
C ALA A 63 16.11 -31.90 -7.38
N ARG A 64 15.33 -32.05 -8.46
CA ARG A 64 14.74 -33.34 -8.89
C ARG A 64 14.97 -33.65 -10.37
N ARG A 65 16.17 -33.41 -10.89
CA ARG A 65 16.56 -33.88 -12.22
C ARG A 65 17.90 -34.59 -12.17
#